data_AF-J1SWK1-F1
#
_entry.id   AF-J1SWK1-F1
#
_cell.length_a   1.000
_cell.length_b   1.000
_cell.length_c   1.000
_cell.angle_alpha   90.00
_cell.angle_beta   90.00
_cell.angle_gamma   90.00
#
_symmetry.space_group_name_H-M   'P 1'
#
loop_
_entity.id
_entity.type
_entity.pdbx_description
1 polymer ?
#
loop_
_entity_poly.entity_id
_entity_poly.type
_entity_poly.pdbx_seq_one_letter_code
_entity_poly.pdbx_strand_id
1 'polypeptide(L)' 'MHTPPDLRELQETRQRLEAKYLPASPFRQSYERLCRRFDDDLADERDRLLSQCASLMLIKFIQEDIAGVTD' A
#
# COMPACT_ATOMS: atom_id res chain seq x y z
N MET A 1 8.40 13.80 19.51
CA MET A 1 7.34 12.78 19.46
C MET A 1 6.67 12.91 18.11
N HIS A 2 6.79 11.91 17.23
CA HIS A 2 5.99 11.88 16.01
C HIS A 2 4.61 11.33 16.40
N THR A 3 3.56 12.13 16.24
CA THR A 3 2.19 11.63 16.39
C THR A 3 1.97 10.60 15.28
N PRO A 4 1.38 9.43 15.59
CA PRO A 4 0.98 8.48 14.55
C PRO A 4 0.07 9.17 13.53
N PRO A 5 0.23 8.89 12.23
CA PRO A 5 -0.58 9.53 11.21
C PRO A 5 -2.07 9.25 11.43
N ASP A 6 -2.89 10.26 11.16
CA ASP A 6 -4.34 10.11 11.23
C ASP A 6 -4.89 9.34 10.03
N LEU A 7 -6.20 9.01 10.07
CA LEU A 7 -6.84 8.23 8.99
C LEU A 7 -6.77 8.95 7.64
N ARG A 8 -6.86 10.29 7.62
CA ARG A 8 -6.82 11.08 6.39
C ARG A 8 -5.41 11.04 5.80
N GLU A 9 -4.37 11.22 6.61
CA GLU A 9 -2.97 11.12 6.20
C GLU A 9 -2.63 9.72 5.66
N LEU A 10 -3.22 8.67 6.26
CA LEU A 10 -3.09 7.30 5.76
C LEU A 10 -3.80 7.08 4.42
N GLN A 11 -5.02 7.62 4.25
CA GLN A 11 -5.75 7.56 2.98
C GLN A 11 -5.02 8.32 1.86
N GLU A 12 -4.54 9.53 2.13
CA GLU A 12 -3.74 10.33 1.19
C GLU A 12 -2.44 9.60 0.80
N THR A 13 -1.78 8.97 1.77
CA THR A 13 -0.59 8.15 1.52
C THR A 13 -0.91 6.95 0.64
N ARG A 14 -1.99 6.22 0.92
CA ARG A 14 -2.44 5.09 0.10
C ARG A 14 -2.69 5.54 -1.34
N GLN A 15 -3.49 6.58 -1.55
CA GLN A 15 -3.83 7.09 -2.88
C GLN A 15 -2.59 7.50 -3.68
N ARG A 16 -1.64 8.20 -3.04
CA ARG A 16 -0.38 8.60 -3.69
C ARG A 16 0.47 7.41 -4.11
N LEU A 17 0.53 6.37 -3.28
CA LEU A 17 1.27 5.14 -3.58
C LEU A 17 0.56 4.31 -4.67
N GLU A 18 -0.77 4.18 -4.61
CA GLU A 18 -1.56 3.51 -5.63
C GLU A 18 -1.35 4.15 -7.01
N ALA A 19 -1.47 5.49 -7.09
CA ALA A 19 -1.29 6.24 -8.32
C ALA A 19 0.12 6.09 -8.90
N LYS A 20 1.14 5.96 -8.04
CA LYS A 20 2.54 5.86 -8.48
C LYS A 20 2.93 4.44 -8.90
N TYR A 21 2.51 3.43 -8.14
CA TYR A 21 3.09 2.08 -8.23
C TYR A 21 2.16 1.03 -8.81
N LEU A 22 0.86 1.30 -9.01
CA LEU A 22 -0.09 0.31 -9.54
C LEU A 22 -0.46 0.39 -11.03
N PRO A 23 -0.49 1.55 -11.73
CA PRO A 23 -1.07 1.63 -13.07
C PRO A 23 -0.53 0.63 -14.10
N ALA A 24 0.78 0.34 -14.04
CA ALA A 24 1.45 -0.65 -14.91
C ALA A 24 2.03 -1.85 -14.14
N SER A 25 1.59 -2.05 -12.88
CA SER A 25 2.14 -3.10 -12.03
C SER A 25 1.59 -4.47 -12.38
N PRO A 26 2.42 -5.50 -12.54
CA PRO A 26 1.94 -6.89 -12.64
C PRO A 26 1.24 -7.34 -11.35
N PHE A 27 1.44 -6.63 -10.23
CA PHE A 27 0.85 -6.96 -8.93
C PHE A 27 -0.51 -6.32 -8.69
N ARG A 28 -1.04 -5.51 -9.60
CA ARG A 28 -2.29 -4.76 -9.38
C ARG A 28 -3.46 -5.67 -8.97
N GLN A 29 -3.68 -6.77 -9.70
CA GLN A 29 -4.79 -7.68 -9.40
C GLN A 29 -4.60 -8.36 -8.02
N SER A 30 -3.36 -8.74 -7.68
CA SER A 30 -3.03 -9.33 -6.38
C SER A 30 -3.25 -8.33 -5.26
N TYR A 31 -2.87 -7.07 -5.45
CA TYR A 31 -3.12 -5.98 -4.51
C TYR A 31 -4.61 -5.75 -4.28
N GLU A 32 -5.42 -5.64 -5.34
CA GLU A 32 -6.88 -5.45 -5.22
C GLU A 32 -7.55 -6.61 -4.47
N ARG A 33 -7.12 -7.86 -4.70
CA ARG A 33 -7.59 -9.03 -3.95
C ARG A 33 -7.18 -8.99 -2.48
N LEU A 34 -5.96 -8.51 -2.20
CA LEU A 34 -5.45 -8.37 -0.85
C LEU A 34 -6.22 -7.28 -0.08
N CYS A 35 -6.55 -6.15 -0.71
CA CYS A 35 -7.38 -5.12 -0.11
C CYS A 35 -8.74 -5.65 0.35
N ARG A 36 -9.40 -6.48 -0.48
CA ARG A 36 -10.67 -7.12 -0.09
C ARG A 36 -10.51 -8.03 1.12
N ARG A 37 -9.43 -8.80 1.18
CA ARG A 37 -9.13 -9.63 2.37
C ARG A 37 -8.91 -8.78 3.61
N PHE A 38 -8.22 -7.65 3.50
CA PHE A 38 -8.09 -6.74 4.64
C PHE A 38 -9.45 -6.19 5.09
N ASP A 39 -10.35 -5.87 4.18
CA ASP A 39 -11.72 -5.45 4.53
C ASP A 39 -12.52 -6.56 5.23
N ASP A 40 -12.31 -7.83 4.86
CA ASP A 40 -12.97 -8.99 5.47
C ASP A 40 -12.36 -9.37 6.84
N ASP A 41 -11.02 -9.30 6.96
CA ASP A 41 -10.26 -9.87 8.08
C ASP A 41 -9.97 -8.85 9.19
N LEU A 42 -9.96 -7.54 8.91
CA LEU A 42 -9.57 -6.49 9.85
C LEU A 42 -10.73 -5.55 10.18
N ALA A 43 -11.08 -5.45 11.47
CA ALA A 43 -12.18 -4.61 11.93
C ALA A 43 -11.84 -3.10 11.98
N ASP A 44 -10.59 -2.73 12.30
CA ASP A 44 -10.17 -1.34 12.43
C ASP A 44 -9.81 -0.75 11.05
N GLU A 45 -10.35 0.44 10.73
CA GLU A 45 -10.01 1.16 9.49
C GLU A 45 -8.53 1.56 9.41
N ARG A 46 -7.92 1.94 10.53
CA ARG A 46 -6.50 2.26 10.60
C ARG A 46 -5.66 1.06 10.23
N ASP A 47 -5.97 -0.11 10.76
CA ASP A 47 -5.22 -1.33 10.50
C ASP A 47 -5.32 -1.72 9.02
N ARG A 48 -6.52 -1.61 8.43
CA ARG A 48 -6.72 -1.81 6.98
C ARG A 48 -5.86 -0.87 6.16
N LEU A 49 -5.89 0.43 6.45
CA LEU A 49 -5.10 1.43 5.72
C LEU A 49 -3.59 1.20 5.88
N LEU A 50 -3.13 0.85 7.09
CA LEU A 50 -1.73 0.53 7.34
C LEU A 50 -1.28 -0.71 6.56
N SER A 51 -2.07 -1.79 6.56
CA SER A 51 -1.78 -3.00 5.79
C SER A 51 -1.76 -2.75 4.28
N GLN A 52 -2.67 -1.92 3.77
CA GLN A 52 -2.69 -1.51 2.37
C GLN A 52 -1.43 -0.70 2.00
N CYS A 53 -1.04 0.28 2.83
CA CYS A 53 0.18 1.07 2.64
C CYS A 53 1.44 0.20 2.70
N ALA A 54 1.53 -0.74 3.65
CA ALA A 54 2.65 -1.67 3.76
C ALA A 54 2.77 -2.57 2.52
N SER A 55 1.64 -3.04 1.99
CA SER A 55 1.60 -3.84 0.76
C SER A 55 2.09 -3.05 -0.46
N LEU A 56 1.73 -1.77 -0.56
CA LEU A 56 2.24 -0.88 -1.62
C LEU A 56 3.74 -0.62 -1.49
N MET A 57 4.27 -0.52 -0.27
CA MET A 57 5.71 -0.39 -0.04
C MET A 57 6.48 -1.64 -0.46
N LEU A 58 5.91 -2.84 -0.23
CA LEU A 58 6.49 -4.08 -0.75
C LEU A 58 6.48 -4.11 -2.27
N ILE A 59 5.37 -3.71 -2.91
CA ILE A 59 5.27 -3.63 -4.37
C ILE A 59 6.31 -2.65 -4.93
N LYS A 60 6.45 -1.47 -4.31
CA LYS A 60 7.50 -0.50 -4.64
C LYS A 60 8.88 -1.15 -4.59
N PHE A 61 9.22 -1.79 -3.47
CA PHE A 61 10.53 -2.42 -3.28
C PHE A 61 10.82 -3.46 -4.36
N ILE A 62 9.87 -4.36 -4.64
CA ILE A 62 10.04 -5.39 -5.67
C ILE A 62 10.21 -4.78 -7.05
N GLN A 63 9.45 -3.72 -7.38
CA GLN A 63 9.58 -3.04 -8.68
C GLN A 63 10.93 -2.33 -8.83
N GLU A 64 11.39 -1.65 -7.77
CA GLU A 64 12.69 -0.97 -7.73
C GLU A 64 13.84 -1.99 -7.84
N ASP A 65 13.74 -3.12 -7.15
CA ASP A 65 14.71 -4.22 -7.21
C ASP A 65 14.76 -4.87 -8.61
N ILE A 66 13.62 -5.16 -9.22
CA ILE A 66 13.54 -5.67 -10.61
C ILE A 66 14.13 -4.67 -11.62
N ALA A 67 13.93 -3.37 -11.39
CA ALA A 67 14.47 -2.31 -12.24
C ALA A 67 15.98 -2.11 -12.07
N GLY A 68 16.62 -2.78 -11.09
CA GLY A 68 18.02 -2.52 -10.72
C GLY A 68 18.22 -1.13 -10.13
N VAL A 69 17.15 -0.53 -9.61
CA VAL A 69 17.14 0.77 -8.93
C VAL A 69 17.01 0.50 -7.43
N THR A 70 17.96 -0.26 -6.88
CA THR A 70 18.11 -0.41 -5.44
C THR A 70 19.33 0.42 -5.02
N ASP A 71 19.12 1.40 -4.14
CA ASP A 71 20.17 2.19 -3.47
C ASP A 71 21.21 1.27 -2.78
#